data_AF-A0A944MKM3-F1
#
_entry.id   AF-A0A944MKM3-F1
#
_cell.length_a   1.000
_cell.length_b   1.000
_cell.length_c   1.000
_cell.angle_alpha   90.00
_cell.angle_beta   90.00
_cell.angle_gamma   90.00
#
_symmetry.space_group_name_H-M   'P 1'
#
loop_
_entity.id
_entity.type
_entity.pdbx_description
1 polymer ?
#
loop_
_entity_poly.entity_id
_entity_poly.type
_entity_poly.pdbx_seq_one_letter_code
_entity_poly.pdbx_strand_id
1 'polypeptide(L)'
;MNRPLMWGGLLSLTAALLHIAIIVGGPAWYRLFGAGEALALLAEEGSAIPGAITALIALILLTWSLYAFAGTGLIRPLPWLKGVLIVITAVYLVRGMALLPAVMFMPQTVDSFLIASSLVCLAIGMLHLSGTRQLIWELS
;
A
#
# COMPACT_ATOMS: atom_id res chain seq x y z
N MET A 1 -20.93 3.97 10.43
CA MET A 1 -20.17 3.97 9.15
C MET A 1 -18.77 4.47 9.41
N ASN A 2 -17.78 3.58 9.29
CA ASN A 2 -16.39 3.85 9.65
C ASN A 2 -15.69 4.70 8.57
N ARG A 3 -15.84 6.03 8.67
CA ARG A 3 -15.21 7.01 7.75
C ARG A 3 -13.68 6.80 7.58
N PRO A 4 -12.90 6.46 8.62
CA PRO A 4 -11.46 6.24 8.46
C PRO A 4 -11.13 5.02 7.59
N LEU A 5 -11.85 3.90 7.77
CA LEU A 5 -11.69 2.71 6.93
C LEU A 5 -12.13 2.95 5.49
N MET A 6 -13.15 3.78 5.27
CA MET A 6 -13.57 4.17 3.93
C MET A 6 -12.47 4.91 3.18
N TRP A 7 -11.84 5.92 3.81
CA TRP A 7 -10.71 6.63 3.23
C TRP A 7 -9.47 5.74 3.08
N GLY A 8 -9.16 4.91 4.07
CA GLY A 8 -8.05 3.95 4.00
C GLY A 8 -8.22 2.93 2.86
N GLY A 9 -9.44 2.45 2.66
CA GLY A 9 -9.81 1.54 1.56
C GLY A 9 -9.71 2.22 0.19
N LEU A 10 -10.22 3.46 0.08
CA LEU A 10 -10.14 4.24 -1.16
C LEU A 10 -8.70 4.57 -1.55
N LEU A 11 -7.85 4.97 -0.60
CA LEU A 11 -6.44 5.24 -0.86
C LEU A 11 -5.68 3.96 -1.26
N SER A 12 -5.99 2.82 -0.63
CA SER A 12 -5.41 1.52 -1.01
C SER A 12 -5.83 1.11 -2.42
N LEU A 13 -7.09 1.38 -2.80
CA LEU A 13 -7.60 1.15 -4.16
C LEU A 13 -6.88 2.02 -5.18
N THR A 14 -6.78 3.33 -4.93
CA THR A 14 -6.06 4.26 -5.81
C THR A 14 -4.60 3.86 -5.97
N ALA A 15 -3.94 3.44 -4.88
CA ALA A 15 -2.57 2.93 -4.93
C ALA A 15 -2.47 1.67 -5.79
N ALA A 16 -3.42 0.73 -5.69
CA ALA A 16 -3.42 -0.47 -6.54
C ALA A 16 -3.60 -0.11 -8.03
N LEU A 17 -4.53 0.80 -8.36
CA LEU A 17 -4.73 1.27 -9.72
C LEU A 17 -3.49 1.98 -10.27
N LEU A 18 -2.78 2.73 -9.43
CA LEU A 18 -1.52 3.36 -9.81
C LEU A 18 -0.45 2.32 -10.18
N HIS A 19 -0.35 1.22 -9.43
CA HIS A 19 0.59 0.14 -9.76
C HIS A 19 0.23 -0.54 -11.09
N ILE A 20 -1.06 -0.74 -11.36
CA ILE A 20 -1.51 -1.24 -12.67
C ILE A 20 -1.17 -0.24 -13.78
N ALA A 21 -1.36 1.06 -13.55
CA ALA A 21 -1.02 2.10 -14.50
C ALA A 21 0.50 2.15 -14.79
N ILE A 22 1.35 1.89 -13.79
CA ILE A 22 2.81 1.76 -13.98
C ILE A 22 3.15 0.59 -14.91
N ILE A 23 2.47 -0.55 -14.79
CA ILE A 23 2.66 -1.69 -15.69
C ILE A 23 2.30 -1.30 -17.13
N VAL A 24 1.17 -0.64 -17.33
CA VAL A 24 0.69 -0.22 -18.66
C VAL A 24 1.56 0.89 -19.26
N GLY A 25 2.02 1.83 -18.43
CA GLY A 25 2.90 2.94 -18.82
C GLY A 25 4.34 2.51 -19.11
N GLY A 26 4.72 1.30 -18.71
CA GLY A 26 5.99 0.68 -19.06
C GLY A 26 7.21 1.37 -18.42
N PRO A 27 8.41 1.23 -19.01
CA PRO A 27 9.68 1.61 -18.38
C PRO A 27 9.78 3.08 -17.96
N ALA A 28 9.20 3.98 -18.76
CA ALA A 28 9.18 5.41 -18.45
C ALA A 28 8.42 5.71 -17.15
N TRP A 29 7.36 4.96 -16.86
CA TRP A 29 6.61 5.09 -15.62
C TRP A 29 7.38 4.50 -14.43
N TYR A 30 8.09 3.38 -14.61
CA TYR A 30 8.98 2.87 -13.55
C TYR A 30 10.02 3.92 -13.13
N ARG A 31 10.60 4.68 -14.09
CA ARG A 31 11.50 5.81 -13.77
C ARG A 31 10.77 6.99 -13.14
N LEU A 32 9.62 7.39 -13.68
CA LEU A 32 8.85 8.54 -13.18
C LEU A 32 8.41 8.33 -11.73
N PHE A 33 7.98 7.12 -11.38
CA PHE A 33 7.60 6.76 -10.02
C PHE A 33 8.79 6.40 -9.15
N GLY A 34 10.01 6.36 -9.68
CA GLY A 34 11.23 6.11 -8.92
C GLY A 34 11.37 4.67 -8.44
N ALA A 35 10.83 3.69 -9.17
CA ALA A 35 10.97 2.26 -8.87
C ALA A 35 12.42 1.72 -9.05
N GLY A 36 13.40 2.61 -9.27
CA GLY A 36 14.80 2.29 -9.50
C GLY A 36 15.12 2.00 -10.96
N GLU A 37 16.30 2.46 -11.40
CA GLU A 37 16.75 2.33 -12.78
C GLU A 37 16.88 0.86 -13.22
N ALA A 38 17.24 -0.04 -12.29
CA ALA A 38 17.32 -1.47 -12.56
C ALA A 38 15.98 -2.08 -13.01
N LEU A 39 14.86 -1.67 -12.39
CA LEU A 39 13.53 -2.16 -12.78
C LEU A 39 13.07 -1.55 -14.09
N ALA A 40 13.43 -0.30 -14.37
CA ALA A 40 13.15 0.34 -15.64
C ALA A 40 13.91 -0.31 -16.80
N LEU A 41 15.21 -0.57 -16.65
CA LEU A 41 16.04 -1.24 -17.65
C LEU A 41 15.54 -2.66 -17.92
N LEU A 42 15.22 -3.44 -16.87
CA LEU A 42 14.62 -4.77 -17.04
C LEU A 42 13.30 -4.70 -17.80
N ALA A 43 12.49 -3.67 -17.58
CA ALA A 43 11.25 -3.47 -18.32
C ALA A 43 11.51 -3.09 -19.80
N GLU A 44 12.57 -2.31 -20.09
CA GLU A 44 12.98 -1.99 -21.47
C GLU A 44 13.48 -3.23 -22.22
N GLU A 45 14.18 -4.11 -21.53
CA GLU A 45 14.64 -5.41 -22.06
C GLU A 45 13.49 -6.39 -22.32
N GLY A 46 12.24 -6.01 -22.01
CA GLY A 46 11.06 -6.85 -22.21
C GLY A 46 10.88 -7.92 -21.13
N SER A 47 11.58 -7.81 -20.00
CA SER A 47 11.42 -8.74 -18.87
C SER A 47 10.02 -8.60 -18.25
N ALA A 48 9.38 -9.74 -17.97
CA ALA A 48 8.13 -9.77 -17.24
C ALA A 48 8.29 -9.52 -15.73
N ILE A 49 9.53 -9.51 -15.20
CA ILE A 49 9.81 -9.43 -13.76
C ILE A 49 9.27 -8.13 -13.14
N PRO A 50 9.54 -6.92 -13.67
CA PRO A 50 9.03 -5.68 -13.08
C PRO A 50 7.51 -5.64 -13.05
N GLY A 51 6.87 -6.11 -14.12
CA GLY A 51 5.41 -6.21 -14.24
C GLY A 51 4.81 -7.22 -13.26
N ALA A 52 5.43 -8.39 -13.09
CA ALA A 52 4.96 -9.40 -12.14
C ALA A 52 5.05 -8.90 -10.68
N ILE A 53 6.13 -8.22 -10.31
CA ILE A 53 6.30 -7.65 -8.96
C ILE A 53 5.26 -6.56 -8.70
N THR A 54 5.09 -5.61 -9.62
CA THR A 54 4.09 -4.54 -9.46
C THR A 54 2.66 -5.07 -9.47
N ALA A 55 2.37 -6.10 -10.27
CA ALA A 55 1.06 -6.75 -10.27
C ALA A 55 0.76 -7.45 -8.94
N LEU A 56 1.76 -8.12 -8.36
CA LEU A 56 1.64 -8.74 -7.03
C LEU A 56 1.32 -7.69 -5.96
N ILE A 57 2.03 -6.55 -5.97
CA ILE A 57 1.76 -5.44 -5.04
C ILE A 57 0.35 -4.88 -5.24
N ALA A 58 -0.07 -4.68 -6.50
CA ALA A 58 -1.41 -4.19 -6.82
C ALA A 58 -2.50 -5.15 -6.28
N LEU A 59 -2.32 -6.46 -6.45
CA LEU A 59 -3.24 -7.47 -5.92
C LEU A 59 -3.33 -7.41 -4.40
N ILE A 60 -2.20 -7.31 -3.70
CA ILE A 60 -2.17 -7.18 -2.24
C ILE A 60 -2.94 -5.93 -1.80
N LEU A 61 -2.69 -4.78 -2.43
CA LEU A 61 -3.38 -3.52 -2.11
C LEU A 61 -4.89 -3.59 -2.40
N LEU A 62 -5.32 -4.28 -3.47
CA LEU A 62 -6.73 -4.55 -3.75
C LEU A 62 -7.36 -5.39 -2.64
N THR A 63 -6.68 -6.45 -2.18
CA THR A 63 -7.21 -7.26 -1.07
C THR A 63 -7.36 -6.43 0.19
N TRP A 64 -6.41 -5.56 0.50
CA TRP A 64 -6.49 -4.69 1.68
C TRP A 64 -7.62 -3.67 1.56
N SER A 65 -7.82 -3.09 0.38
CA SER A 65 -8.96 -2.22 0.09
C SER A 65 -10.30 -2.94 0.31
N LEU A 66 -10.42 -4.18 -0.15
CA LEU A 66 -11.61 -5.02 0.09
C LEU A 66 -11.84 -5.25 1.59
N TYR A 67 -10.81 -5.62 2.35
CA TYR A 67 -10.94 -5.77 3.81
C TYR A 67 -11.33 -4.45 4.50
N ALA A 68 -10.81 -3.31 4.03
CA ALA A 68 -11.18 -2.01 4.55
C ALA A 68 -12.66 -1.70 4.31
N PHE A 69 -13.17 -1.95 3.10
CA PHE A 69 -14.59 -1.79 2.77
C PHE A 69 -15.49 -2.80 3.51
N ALA A 70 -15.00 -4.00 3.82
CA ALA A 70 -15.72 -4.92 4.70
C ALA A 70 -15.83 -4.35 6.13
N GLY A 71 -14.80 -3.67 6.61
CA GLY A 71 -14.77 -2.98 7.91
C GLY A 71 -15.69 -1.76 8.00
N THR A 72 -16.17 -1.21 6.88
CA THR A 72 -17.17 -0.13 6.89
C THR A 72 -18.60 -0.63 6.95
N GLY A 73 -18.82 -1.94 6.73
CA GLY A 73 -20.14 -2.54 6.56
C GLY A 73 -20.73 -2.40 5.16
N LEU A 74 -19.95 -1.91 4.18
CA LEU A 74 -20.42 -1.73 2.79
C LEU A 74 -20.52 -3.04 2.01
N ILE A 75 -19.67 -4.02 2.35
CA ILE A 75 -19.70 -5.37 1.77
C ILE A 75 -19.90 -6.43 2.86
N ARG A 76 -20.25 -7.65 2.45
CA ARG A 76 -20.45 -8.78 3.37
C ARG A 76 -19.19 -8.99 4.21
N PRO A 77 -19.31 -9.17 5.54
CA PRO A 77 -18.14 -9.31 6.41
C PRO A 77 -17.31 -10.51 5.95
N LEU A 78 -16.03 -10.25 5.65
CA LEU A 78 -15.08 -11.31 5.33
C LEU A 78 -14.66 -12.07 6.60
N PRO A 79 -14.26 -13.35 6.45
CA PRO A 79 -13.69 -14.11 7.55
C PRO A 79 -12.48 -13.35 8.15
N TRP A 80 -12.39 -13.36 9.49
CA TRP A 80 -11.21 -12.86 10.23
C TRP A 80 -10.94 -11.34 10.06
N LEU A 81 -11.96 -10.57 9.70
CA LEU A 81 -11.89 -9.12 9.44
C LEU A 81 -11.04 -8.34 10.45
N LYS A 82 -11.27 -8.53 11.76
CA LYS A 82 -10.51 -7.85 12.82
C LYS A 82 -9.02 -8.17 12.77
N GLY A 83 -8.67 -9.46 12.71
CA GLY A 83 -7.28 -9.91 12.69
C GLY A 83 -6.54 -9.43 11.44
N VAL A 84 -7.20 -9.53 10.28
CA VAL A 84 -6.61 -9.09 9.01
C VAL A 84 -6.40 -7.57 9.00
N LEU A 85 -7.36 -6.77 9.47
CA LEU A 85 -7.19 -5.31 9.56
C LEU A 85 -6.06 -4.90 10.51
N ILE A 86 -5.88 -5.61 11.63
CA ILE A 86 -4.75 -5.40 12.54
C ILE A 86 -3.43 -5.68 11.82
N VAL A 87 -3.32 -6.80 11.11
CA VAL A 87 -2.12 -7.16 10.36
C VAL A 87 -1.83 -6.13 9.25
N ILE A 88 -2.83 -5.74 8.47
CA ILE A 88 -2.69 -4.71 7.42
C ILE A 88 -2.18 -3.39 8.03
N THR A 89 -2.78 -2.96 9.14
CA THR A 89 -2.36 -1.76 9.85
C THR A 89 -0.91 -1.86 10.29
N ALA A 90 -0.53 -2.99 10.89
CA ALA A 90 0.85 -3.22 11.33
C ALA A 90 1.84 -3.18 10.16
N VAL A 91 1.51 -3.80 9.02
CA VAL A 91 2.36 -3.78 7.82
C VAL A 91 2.53 -2.35 7.29
N TYR A 92 1.45 -1.58 7.18
CA TYR A 92 1.54 -0.19 6.73
C TYR A 92 2.38 0.68 7.66
N LEU A 93 2.21 0.54 8.98
CA LEU A 93 2.97 1.29 9.98
C LEU A 93 4.45 0.89 9.95
N VAL A 94 4.75 -0.40 9.94
CA VAL A 94 6.14 -0.90 9.86
C VAL A 94 6.80 -0.40 8.58
N ARG A 95 6.11 -0.48 7.43
CA ARG A 95 6.66 0.00 6.15
C ARG A 95 6.87 1.51 6.14
N GLY A 96 5.95 2.29 6.70
CA GLY A 96 6.13 3.75 6.84
C GLY A 96 7.26 4.11 7.81
N MET A 97 7.39 3.38 8.92
CA MET A 97 8.44 3.58 9.91
C MET A 97 9.82 3.11 9.45
N ALA A 98 9.90 2.16 8.50
CA ALA A 98 11.14 1.68 7.93
C ALA A 98 11.97 2.79 7.25
N LEU A 99 11.35 3.93 6.92
CA LEU A 99 12.05 5.13 6.48
C LEU A 99 13.04 5.66 7.53
N LEU A 100 12.68 5.63 8.83
CA LEU A 100 13.52 6.18 9.90
C LEU A 100 14.88 5.46 10.01
N PRO A 101 14.95 4.12 10.13
CA PRO A 101 16.23 3.42 10.13
C PRO A 101 16.94 3.51 8.77
N ALA A 102 16.21 3.57 7.65
CA ALA A 102 16.83 3.77 6.33
C ALA A 102 17.57 5.11 6.27
N VAL A 103 16.97 6.21 6.74
CA VAL A 103 17.60 7.53 6.81
C VAL A 103 18.79 7.55 7.76
N MET A 104 18.72 6.84 8.89
CA MET A 104 19.78 6.86 9.91
C MET A 104 20.98 5.98 9.57
N PHE A 105 20.74 4.78 9.00
CA PHE A 105 21.79 3.78 8.78
C PHE A 105 22.20 3.62 7.32
N MET A 106 21.35 3.99 6.36
CA MET A 106 21.59 3.84 4.93
C MET A 106 21.08 5.05 4.13
N PRO A 107 21.54 6.29 4.43
CA PRO A 107 21.04 7.48 3.74
C PRO A 107 21.24 7.45 2.22
N GLN A 108 22.22 6.66 1.74
CA GLN A 108 22.52 6.48 0.31
C GLN A 108 21.44 5.70 -0.44
N THR A 109 20.58 4.94 0.25
CA THR A 109 19.47 4.18 -0.36
C THR A 109 18.14 4.91 -0.22
N VAL A 110 18.12 6.10 0.41
CA VAL A 110 16.94 6.92 0.56
C VAL A 110 16.74 7.74 -0.71
N ASP A 111 15.80 7.31 -1.54
CA ASP A 111 15.35 8.04 -2.72
C ASP A 111 14.00 8.73 -2.48
N SER A 112 13.60 9.58 -3.43
CA SER A 112 12.31 10.29 -3.37
C SER A 112 11.13 9.30 -3.34
N PHE A 113 11.28 8.12 -3.94
CA PHE A 113 10.27 7.07 -3.94
C PHE A 113 10.08 6.44 -2.56
N LEU A 114 11.17 6.14 -1.85
CA LEU A 114 11.13 5.58 -0.50
C LEU A 114 10.47 6.57 0.47
N ILE A 115 10.81 7.86 0.39
CA ILE A 115 10.18 8.91 1.20
C ILE A 115 8.68 9.02 0.88
N ALA A 116 8.33 9.21 -0.40
CA ALA A 116 6.94 9.39 -0.81
C ALA A 116 6.07 8.18 -0.46
N SER A 117 6.57 6.98 -0.75
CA SER A 117 5.84 5.74 -0.51
C SER A 117 5.70 5.40 0.98
N SER A 118 6.69 5.77 1.80
CA SER A 118 6.62 5.65 3.27
C SER A 118 5.61 6.62 3.87
N LEU A 119 5.57 7.87 3.41
CA LEU A 119 4.57 8.86 3.83
C LEU A 119 3.15 8.41 3.48
N VAL A 120 2.94 7.93 2.26
CA VAL A 120 1.65 7.37 1.83
C VAL A 120 1.25 6.19 2.70
N CYS A 121 2.18 5.28 3.02
CA CYS A 121 1.87 4.13 3.86
C CYS A 121 1.60 4.50 5.31
N LEU A 122 2.30 5.48 5.87
CA LEU A 122 2.01 6.03 7.19
C LEU A 122 0.61 6.65 7.23
N ALA A 123 0.24 7.44 6.22
CA ALA A 123 -1.09 8.04 6.12
C ALA A 123 -2.20 6.96 6.04
N ILE A 124 -2.03 5.97 5.15
CA ILE A 124 -3.00 4.86 5.01
C ILE A 124 -3.05 4.00 6.28
N GLY A 125 -1.89 3.74 6.90
CA GLY A 125 -1.77 2.99 8.14
C GLY A 125 -2.46 3.66 9.31
N MET A 126 -2.34 4.99 9.43
CA MET A 126 -3.07 5.76 10.45
C MET A 126 -4.59 5.69 10.26
N LEU A 127 -5.08 5.80 9.02
CA LEU A 127 -6.50 5.67 8.70
C LEU A 127 -7.04 4.26 9.03
N HIS A 128 -6.28 3.22 8.68
CA HIS A 128 -6.61 1.84 9.05
C HIS A 128 -6.59 1.63 10.57
N LEU A 129 -5.61 2.20 11.28
CA LEU A 129 -5.52 2.12 12.74
C LEU A 129 -6.75 2.76 13.40
N SER A 130 -7.09 3.99 13.01
CA SER A 130 -8.25 4.71 13.56
C SER A 130 -9.55 3.97 13.30
N GLY A 131 -9.76 3.47 12.07
CA GLY A 131 -10.99 2.77 11.74
C GLY A 131 -11.06 1.35 12.32
N THR A 132 -9.92 0.65 12.48
CA THR A 132 -9.87 -0.64 13.17
C THR A 132 -10.18 -0.47 14.66
N ARG A 133 -9.63 0.57 15.31
CA ARG A 133 -9.95 0.90 16.71
C ARG A 133 -11.43 1.21 16.88
N GLN A 134 -12.02 2.00 15.96
CA GLN A 134 -13.44 2.30 15.98
C GLN A 134 -14.29 1.02 15.82
N LEU A 135 -13.94 0.13 14.88
CA LEU A 135 -14.63 -1.14 14.67
C LEU A 135 -14.54 -2.06 15.90
N ILE A 136 -13.42 -2.07 16.61
CA ILE A 136 -13.26 -2.86 17.84
C ILE A 136 -14.15 -2.31 18.95
N TRP A 137 -14.21 -0.99 19.11
CA TRP A 137 -15.03 -0.31 20.12
C TRP A 137 -16.53 -0.46 19.89
N GLU A 138 -16.98 -0.44 18.64
CA GLU A 138 -18.40 -0.65 18.30
C GLU A 138 -18.89 -2.10 18.52
N LEU A 139 -17.95 -3.05 18.66
CA LEU A 139 -18.24 -4.48 18.79
C LEU A 139 -17.94 -5.03 20.20
N SER A 140 -17.64 -4.17 21.18
CA SER A 140 -17.40 -4.48 22.60
C SER A 140 -18.47 -3.86 23.48
#